data_AF-D9QLJ0-F1
#
_entry.id   AF-D9QLJ0-F1
#
_cell.length_a   1.000
_cell.length_b   1.000
_cell.length_c   1.000
_cell.angle_alpha   90.00
_cell.angle_beta   90.00
_cell.angle_gamma   90.00
#
_symmetry.space_group_name_H-M   'P 1'
#
loop_
_entity.id
_entity.type
_entity.pdbx_description
1 polymer ?
#
loop_
_entity_poly.entity_id
_entity_poly.type
_entity_poly.pdbx_seq_one_letter_code
_entity_poly.pdbx_strand_id
1 'polypeptide(L)'
;MFLLAACSSTPAVVADAPAVVEQAEANQPVGSHMPDGAEDLCKAADFQYLVGRSRTEIPVPVEVVSRRVVCTTCPVTMDFSPHRLNIFYNEQSGIVEQVRCG
;
A
#
# COMPACT_ATOMS: atom_id res chain seq x y z
N MET A 1 -52.38 36.93 -9.48
CA MET A 1 -51.72 36.83 -8.16
C MET A 1 -50.72 35.68 -8.25
N PHE A 2 -49.44 35.96 -8.51
CA PHE A 2 -48.39 34.95 -8.69
C PHE A 2 -47.89 34.46 -7.32
N LEU A 3 -47.83 33.14 -7.11
CA LEU A 3 -47.21 32.50 -5.94
C LEU A 3 -45.70 32.34 -6.18
N LEU A 4 -44.89 32.88 -5.27
CA LEU A 4 -43.43 32.77 -5.28
C LEU A 4 -43.00 31.37 -4.78
N ALA A 5 -42.18 30.68 -5.55
CA ALA A 5 -41.50 29.45 -5.16
C ALA A 5 -40.22 29.79 -4.35
N ALA A 6 -40.03 29.14 -3.20
CA ALA A 6 -38.80 29.24 -2.41
C ALA A 6 -37.86 28.08 -2.77
N CYS A 7 -36.67 28.41 -3.27
CA CYS A 7 -35.54 27.46 -3.38
C CYS A 7 -34.68 27.57 -2.11
N SER A 8 -34.70 26.54 -1.27
CA SER A 8 -33.71 26.39 -0.20
C SER A 8 -32.44 25.78 -0.78
N SER A 9 -31.38 26.58 -0.89
CA SER A 9 -30.05 26.11 -1.25
C SER A 9 -29.33 25.58 0.00
N THR A 10 -29.08 24.28 0.05
CA THR A 10 -28.19 23.65 1.03
C THR A 10 -26.74 24.06 0.72
N PRO A 11 -25.93 24.52 1.70
CA PRO A 11 -24.53 24.80 1.44
C PRO A 11 -23.77 23.47 1.29
N ALA A 12 -23.01 23.34 0.21
CA ALA A 12 -22.04 22.27 0.05
C ALA A 12 -20.94 22.46 1.10
N VAL A 13 -20.87 21.51 2.03
CA VAL A 13 -19.75 21.41 2.98
C VAL A 13 -18.51 21.09 2.17
N VAL A 14 -17.67 22.10 1.94
CA VAL A 14 -16.27 21.90 1.54
C VAL A 14 -15.58 21.18 2.70
N ALA A 15 -15.38 19.88 2.53
CA ALA A 15 -14.63 19.08 3.49
C ALA A 15 -13.17 19.57 3.50
N ASP A 16 -12.72 20.00 4.67
CA ASP A 16 -11.33 20.33 4.98
C ASP A 16 -10.41 19.16 4.59
N ALA A 17 -9.48 19.44 3.68
CA ALA A 17 -8.48 18.49 3.18
C ALA A 17 -7.70 17.70 4.26
N PRO A 18 -7.31 18.26 5.43
CA PRO A 18 -6.53 17.48 6.42
C PRO A 18 -7.32 16.30 7.03
N ALA A 19 -8.64 16.43 7.19
CA ALA A 19 -9.46 15.39 7.79
C ALA A 19 -9.58 14.14 6.89
N VAL A 20 -9.49 14.31 5.57
CA VAL A 20 -9.62 13.23 4.59
C VAL A 20 -8.36 12.34 4.60
N VAL A 21 -7.18 12.93 4.81
CA VAL A 21 -5.91 12.18 4.85
C VAL A 21 -5.83 11.31 6.11
N GLU A 22 -6.23 11.87 7.25
CA GLU A 22 -6.23 11.14 8.54
C GLU A 22 -7.24 9.98 8.55
N GLN A 23 -8.40 10.15 7.91
CA GLN A 23 -9.39 9.08 7.75
C GLN A 23 -8.95 7.97 6.78
N ALA A 24 -8.15 8.30 5.77
CA ALA A 24 -7.57 7.30 4.86
C ALA A 24 -6.51 6.46 5.57
N GLU A 25 -5.71 7.08 6.44
CA GLU A 25 -4.69 6.40 7.25
C GLU A 25 -5.31 5.46 8.30
N ALA A 26 -6.38 5.91 8.97
CA ALA A 26 -7.10 5.10 9.95
C ALA A 26 -7.83 3.89 9.36
N ASN A 27 -8.20 3.93 8.08
CA ASN A 27 -8.90 2.84 7.38
C ASN A 27 -7.96 1.93 6.58
N GLN A 28 -6.64 2.06 6.75
CA GLN A 28 -5.70 1.21 6.06
C GLN A 28 -5.88 -0.27 6.49
N PRO A 29 -5.90 -1.21 5.54
CA PRO A 29 -6.04 -2.62 5.87
C PRO A 29 -4.89 -3.05 6.80
N VAL A 30 -5.18 -3.86 7.81
CA VAL A 30 -4.25 -4.24 8.90
C VAL A 30 -2.89 -4.76 8.40
N GLY A 31 -2.79 -5.27 7.17
CA GLY A 31 -1.53 -5.71 6.54
C GLY A 31 -0.69 -4.61 5.85
N SER A 32 -1.12 -3.34 5.87
CA SER A 32 -0.41 -2.22 5.25
C SER A 32 0.38 -1.35 6.25
N HIS A 33 0.06 -1.41 7.55
CA HIS A 33 0.82 -0.73 8.59
C HIS A 33 2.04 -1.57 8.98
N MET A 34 3.24 -1.14 8.58
CA MET A 34 4.46 -1.67 9.19
C MET A 34 4.54 -1.14 10.63
N PRO A 35 4.86 -1.95 11.65
CA PRO A 35 4.99 -1.44 13.01
C PRO A 35 6.16 -0.46 13.09
N ASP A 36 5.89 0.76 13.55
CA ASP A 36 6.91 1.78 13.79
C ASP A 36 7.92 1.25 14.82
N GLY A 37 9.12 0.94 14.34
CA GLY A 37 10.21 0.42 15.19
C GLY A 37 10.74 -0.97 14.81
N ALA A 38 10.19 -1.63 13.78
CA ALA A 38 10.92 -2.72 13.15
C ALA A 38 12.14 -2.11 12.44
N GLU A 39 13.34 -2.32 13.00
CA GLU A 39 14.58 -2.15 12.24
C GLU A 39 14.41 -2.86 10.89
N ASP A 40 14.98 -2.31 9.81
CA ASP A 40 14.84 -2.88 8.47
C ASP A 40 15.65 -4.17 8.32
N LEU A 41 15.26 -5.20 9.09
CA LEU A 41 15.93 -6.48 9.23
C LEU A 41 15.85 -7.31 7.95
N CYS A 42 14.91 -6.99 7.06
CA CYS A 42 14.76 -7.60 5.75
C CYS A 42 15.36 -6.75 4.60
N LYS A 43 15.91 -5.57 4.90
CA LYS A 43 16.46 -4.60 3.93
C LYS A 43 15.45 -4.07 2.92
N ALA A 44 14.17 -3.97 3.27
CA ALA A 44 13.12 -3.45 2.39
C ALA A 44 13.42 -2.06 1.83
N ALA A 45 14.09 -1.17 2.60
CA ALA A 45 14.45 0.17 2.15
C ALA A 45 15.31 0.15 0.88
N ASP A 46 16.27 -0.78 0.81
CA ASP A 46 17.17 -0.95 -0.34
C ASP A 46 16.40 -1.34 -1.63
N PHE A 47 15.19 -1.87 -1.51
CA PHE A 47 14.38 -2.37 -2.62
C PHE A 47 13.18 -1.48 -2.94
N GLN A 48 12.94 -0.38 -2.21
CA GLN A 48 11.79 0.50 -2.45
C GLN A 48 11.79 1.13 -3.85
N TYR A 49 12.96 1.24 -4.49
CA TYR A 49 13.08 1.73 -5.87
C TYR A 49 12.34 0.86 -6.90
N LEU A 50 11.96 -0.37 -6.53
CA LEU A 50 11.21 -1.29 -7.37
C LEU A 50 9.73 -0.93 -7.48
N VAL A 51 9.16 -0.19 -6.53
CA VAL A 51 7.73 0.20 -6.59
C VAL A 51 7.48 1.00 -7.87
N GLY A 52 6.48 0.59 -8.64
CA GLY A 52 6.15 1.15 -9.96
C GLY A 52 6.99 0.59 -11.14
N ARG A 53 7.96 -0.30 -10.89
CA ARG A 53 8.76 -0.96 -11.92
C ARG A 53 8.22 -2.35 -12.26
N SER A 54 8.68 -2.90 -13.39
CA SER A 54 8.36 -4.28 -13.76
C SER A 54 9.02 -5.26 -12.80
N ARG A 55 8.32 -6.34 -12.42
CA ARG A 55 8.88 -7.45 -11.63
C ARG A 55 10.08 -8.13 -12.29
N THR A 56 10.27 -7.92 -13.59
CA THR A 56 11.45 -8.44 -14.33
C THR A 56 12.72 -7.67 -14.02
N GLU A 57 12.62 -6.46 -13.47
CA GLU A 57 13.76 -5.64 -13.03
C GLU A 57 14.28 -6.05 -11.65
N ILE A 58 13.58 -6.95 -10.94
CA ILE A 58 14.00 -7.43 -9.62
C ILE A 58 15.34 -8.17 -9.77
N PRO A 59 16.41 -7.74 -9.09
CA PRO A 59 17.72 -8.36 -9.24
C PRO A 59 17.70 -9.81 -8.77
N VAL A 60 18.46 -10.67 -9.44
CA VAL A 60 18.67 -12.05 -9.00
C VAL A 60 19.49 -12.00 -7.70
N PRO A 61 19.01 -12.60 -6.60
CA PRO A 61 19.66 -12.47 -5.32
C PRO A 61 20.96 -13.29 -5.31
N VAL A 62 22.03 -12.70 -4.79
CA VAL A 62 23.36 -13.34 -4.67
C VAL A 62 23.37 -14.37 -3.54
N GLU A 63 22.57 -14.13 -2.50
CA GLU A 63 22.32 -15.05 -1.39
C GLU A 63 20.84 -15.44 -1.40
N VAL A 64 20.54 -16.72 -1.17
CA VAL A 64 19.16 -17.21 -0.98
C VAL A 64 18.61 -16.78 0.38
N VAL A 65 18.47 -15.47 0.57
CA VAL A 65 17.75 -14.88 1.70
C VAL A 65 16.26 -15.22 1.63
N SER A 66 15.57 -15.06 2.75
CA SER A 66 14.11 -15.15 2.82
C SER A 66 13.50 -13.99 2.01
N ARG A 67 13.38 -14.17 0.69
CA ARG A 67 12.73 -13.23 -0.23
C ARG A 67 11.53 -13.91 -0.87
N ARG A 68 10.37 -13.27 -0.78
CA ARG A 68 9.13 -13.71 -1.45
C ARG A 68 8.76 -12.69 -2.52
N VAL A 69 8.67 -13.15 -3.77
CA VAL A 69 8.14 -12.36 -4.90
C VAL A 69 6.83 -13.01 -5.32
N VAL A 70 5.71 -12.33 -5.13
CA VAL A 70 4.38 -12.93 -5.24
C VAL A 70 3.36 -11.88 -5.70
N CYS A 71 2.29 -12.30 -6.37
CA CYS A 71 1.29 -11.33 -6.83
C CYS A 71 0.41 -10.80 -5.68
N THR A 72 -0.14 -9.59 -5.80
CA THR A 72 -1.01 -8.98 -4.77
C THR A 72 -2.31 -9.75 -4.55
N THR A 73 -2.74 -10.53 -5.55
CA THR A 73 -3.94 -11.39 -5.53
C THR A 73 -3.64 -12.86 -5.17
N CYS A 74 -2.36 -13.23 -5.08
CA CYS A 74 -1.94 -14.60 -4.84
C CYS A 74 -2.13 -14.96 -3.36
N PRO A 75 -2.64 -16.15 -3.04
CA PRO A 75 -2.76 -16.58 -1.65
C PRO A 75 -1.38 -16.72 -1.00
N VAL A 76 -1.24 -16.19 0.22
CA VAL A 76 -0.03 -16.31 1.05
C VAL A 76 -0.41 -16.79 2.44
N THR A 77 0.47 -17.58 3.05
CA THR A 77 0.37 -17.94 4.47
C THR A 77 0.73 -16.74 5.36
N MET A 78 0.11 -16.66 6.54
CA MET A 78 0.29 -15.56 7.51
C MET A 78 1.41 -15.85 8.52
N ASP A 79 2.50 -16.45 8.07
CA ASP A 79 3.67 -16.83 8.87
C ASP A 79 4.67 -15.67 8.98
N PHE A 80 4.36 -14.65 9.80
CA PHE A 80 5.18 -13.43 9.86
C PHE A 80 6.65 -13.70 10.16
N SER A 81 7.56 -13.11 9.36
CA SER A 81 9.00 -13.14 9.61
C SER A 81 9.62 -11.75 9.39
N PRO A 82 10.23 -11.14 10.41
CA PRO A 82 10.82 -9.81 10.27
C PRO A 82 12.05 -9.77 9.36
N HIS A 83 12.69 -10.92 9.12
CA HIS A 83 13.83 -11.06 8.22
C HIS A 83 13.43 -11.34 6.77
N ARG A 84 12.12 -11.51 6.48
CA ARG A 84 11.65 -11.83 5.13
C ARG A 84 11.28 -10.57 4.37
N LEU A 85 11.91 -10.41 3.21
CA LEU A 85 11.57 -9.37 2.25
C LEU A 85 10.41 -9.85 1.38
N ASN A 86 9.31 -9.11 1.34
CA ASN A 86 8.23 -9.34 0.40
C ASN A 86 8.22 -8.27 -0.67
N ILE A 87 8.11 -8.72 -1.92
CA ILE A 87 7.89 -7.88 -3.10
C ILE A 87 6.58 -8.34 -3.72
N PHE A 88 5.54 -7.52 -3.59
CA PHE A 88 4.23 -7.79 -4.17
C PHE A 88 4.08 -7.06 -5.49
N TYR A 89 3.60 -7.77 -6.51
CA TYR A 89 3.37 -7.21 -7.84
C TYR A 89 1.94 -7.45 -8.30
N ASN A 90 1.43 -6.58 -9.16
CA ASN A 90 0.15 -6.75 -9.82
C ASN A 90 0.22 -7.91 -10.82
N GLU A 91 -0.69 -8.89 -10.70
CA GLU A 91 -0.66 -10.08 -11.53
C GLU A 91 -0.77 -9.78 -13.03
N GLN A 92 -1.62 -8.83 -13.42
CA GLN A 92 -1.89 -8.51 -14.83
C GLN A 92 -0.80 -7.62 -15.44
N SER A 93 -0.42 -6.54 -14.76
CA SER A 93 0.55 -5.58 -15.31
C SER A 93 2.00 -5.98 -15.04
N GLY A 94 2.24 -6.86 -14.07
CA GLY A 94 3.59 -7.23 -13.62
C GLY A 94 4.31 -6.13 -12.86
N ILE A 95 3.64 -5.01 -12.56
CA ILE A 95 4.22 -3.87 -11.84
C ILE A 95 4.28 -4.16 -10.34
N VAL A 96 5.42 -3.87 -9.72
CA VAL A 96 5.59 -3.98 -8.27
C VAL A 96 4.77 -2.88 -7.59
N GLU A 97 3.87 -3.27 -6.68
CA GLU A 97 2.98 -2.36 -5.96
C GLU A 97 3.46 -2.13 -4.52
N GLN A 98 4.19 -3.09 -3.93
CA GLN A 98 4.60 -2.99 -2.53
C GLN A 98 5.88 -3.76 -2.22
N VAL A 99 6.73 -3.15 -1.40
CA VAL A 99 7.91 -3.78 -0.79
C VAL A 99 7.82 -3.61 0.72
N ARG A 100 7.83 -4.71 1.47
CA ARG A 100 7.70 -4.70 2.94
C ARG A 100 8.36 -5.90 3.61
N CYS A 101 8.75 -5.74 4.87
CA CYS A 101 9.11 -6.88 5.71
C CYS A 101 7.87 -7.65 6.16
N GLY A 102 8.03 -8.97 6.40
CA GLY A 102 7.03 -9.78 7.08
C GLY A 102 6.77 -11.16 6.51
#